data_AF-A0A3S5B3Y4-F1
#
_entry.id   AF-A0A3S5B3Y4-F1
#
_cell.length_a   1.000
_cell.length_b   1.000
_cell.length_c   1.000
_cell.angle_alpha   90.00
_cell.angle_beta   90.00
_cell.angle_gamma   90.00
#
_symmetry.space_group_name_H-M   'P 1'
#
loop_
_entity.id
_entity.type
_entity.pdbx_description
1 polymer ?
#
loop_
_entity_poly.entity_id
_entity_poly.type
_entity_poly.pdbx_seq_one_letter_code
_entity_poly.pdbx_strand_id
1 'polypeptide(L)'
;RLSSYGIKVEELTGDHQLSREQIFDTQVIVCTPEKWDVITRRGGDERAYISLVRLIIFDEIHLLHDDRGPILEAIVARTLRAVEANASTTLVVDGSSALEACGVRLVGLSATLPNYEDVATFLRVDCAKGLYAFDNSYRPVPLIQQYIGITEKKAVKRFQLMNEIVYDKVVEHAGRNQILIFVHSRKETGKTARALRDICLEKDTIAAFMKDKNASAEVLRQEAEQVSLVGFITLHLLLYYCFTADRTLYQMRYIHKDGNRKIILGFLELNFLDCSNDLNIFIYFVF
;
A
#
# COMPACT_ATOMS: atom_id res chain seq x y z
N ARG A 1 10.07 9.67 -13.09
CA ARG A 1 11.36 9.77 -12.37
C ARG A 1 12.49 9.00 -13.09
N LEU A 2 12.23 7.85 -13.73
CA LEU A 2 13.25 7.10 -14.48
C LEU A 2 13.40 7.50 -15.96
N SER A 3 12.50 8.35 -16.47
CA SER A 3 12.47 8.79 -17.87
C SER A 3 13.75 9.51 -18.33
N SER A 4 14.45 10.22 -17.44
CA SER A 4 15.72 10.89 -17.75
C SER A 4 16.86 9.92 -18.06
N TYR A 5 16.74 8.66 -17.64
CA TYR A 5 17.73 7.61 -17.89
C TYR A 5 17.40 6.76 -19.12
N GLY A 6 16.30 7.06 -19.83
CA GLY A 6 15.83 6.26 -20.96
C GLY A 6 15.31 4.86 -20.58
N ILE A 7 15.10 4.62 -19.28
CA ILE A 7 14.59 3.34 -18.76
C ILE A 7 13.08 3.28 -18.94
N LYS A 8 12.61 2.25 -19.64
CA LYS A 8 11.19 1.94 -19.80
C LYS A 8 10.73 1.05 -18.65
N VAL A 9 9.61 1.46 -18.06
CA VAL A 9 8.98 0.81 -16.92
C VAL A 9 7.56 0.46 -17.34
N GLU A 10 7.21 -0.81 -17.22
CA GLU A 10 5.86 -1.30 -17.53
C GLU A 10 5.29 -2.07 -16.34
N GLU A 11 3.97 -2.00 -16.20
CA GLU A 11 3.22 -2.74 -15.18
C GLU A 11 2.57 -3.97 -15.81
N LEU A 12 2.76 -5.12 -15.18
CA LEU A 12 2.24 -6.38 -15.64
C LEU A 12 1.12 -6.83 -14.70
N THR A 13 -0.10 -6.42 -15.02
CA THR A 13 -1.32 -6.67 -14.23
C THR A 13 -2.15 -7.84 -14.77
N GLY A 14 -3.26 -8.16 -14.09
CA GLY A 14 -4.19 -9.21 -14.52
C GLY A 14 -4.69 -9.00 -15.96
N ASP A 15 -5.06 -7.77 -16.30
CA ASP A 15 -5.67 -7.40 -17.59
C ASP A 15 -4.66 -6.93 -18.64
N HIS A 16 -3.48 -6.46 -18.21
CA HIS A 16 -2.43 -6.01 -19.13
C HIS A 16 -1.41 -7.12 -19.41
N GLN A 17 -1.48 -7.69 -20.62
CA GLN A 17 -0.43 -8.57 -21.15
C GLN A 17 0.46 -7.75 -22.09
N LEU A 18 1.72 -7.58 -21.71
CA LEU A 18 2.71 -6.96 -22.59
C LEU A 18 2.98 -7.87 -23.79
N SER A 19 3.05 -7.27 -24.98
CA SER A 19 3.52 -7.98 -26.16
C SER A 19 5.00 -8.34 -26.00
N ARG A 20 5.47 -9.33 -26.78
CA ARG A 20 6.88 -9.75 -26.75
C ARG A 20 7.85 -8.58 -26.99
N GLU A 21 7.50 -7.70 -27.93
CA GLU A 21 8.30 -6.52 -28.26
C GLU A 21 8.35 -5.53 -27.09
N GLN A 22 7.22 -5.31 -26.41
CA GLN A 22 7.16 -4.46 -25.23
C GLN A 22 8.00 -5.00 -24.08
N ILE A 23 7.99 -6.32 -23.85
CA ILE A 23 8.81 -6.96 -22.81
C ILE A 23 10.30 -6.77 -23.12
N PHE A 24 10.73 -6.97 -24.37
CA PHE A 24 12.12 -6.78 -24.79
C PHE A 24 12.60 -5.33 -24.64
N ASP A 25 11.70 -4.38 -24.90
CA ASP A 25 11.99 -2.96 -24.83
C ASP A 25 11.91 -2.41 -23.40
N THR A 26 11.36 -3.17 -22.45
CA THR A 26 11.20 -2.79 -21.04
C THR A 26 12.37 -3.27 -20.19
N GLN A 27 12.89 -2.39 -19.33
CA GLN A 27 13.99 -2.75 -18.41
C GLN A 27 13.49 -3.01 -16.99
N VAL A 28 12.37 -2.41 -16.58
CA VAL A 28 11.78 -2.60 -15.25
C VAL A 28 10.34 -3.05 -15.39
N ILE A 29 10.03 -4.21 -14.82
CA ILE A 29 8.68 -4.77 -14.81
C ILE A 29 8.16 -4.75 -13.38
N VAL A 30 7.04 -4.07 -13.16
CA VAL A 30 6.33 -4.09 -11.88
C VAL A 30 5.17 -5.07 -11.99
N CYS A 31 5.10 -6.07 -11.11
CA CYS A 31 4.07 -7.10 -11.19
C CYS A 31 3.75 -7.69 -9.81
N THR A 32 2.60 -8.34 -9.69
CA THR A 32 2.25 -9.09 -8.48
C THR A 32 2.95 -10.46 -8.47
N PRO A 33 3.20 -11.05 -7.28
CA PRO A 33 3.85 -12.36 -7.20
C PRO A 33 3.07 -13.45 -7.96
N GLU A 34 1.73 -13.42 -7.95
CA GLU A 34 0.91 -14.39 -8.70
C GLU A 34 1.18 -14.32 -10.19
N LYS A 35 1.27 -13.11 -10.74
CA LYS A 35 1.48 -12.91 -12.17
C LYS A 35 2.88 -13.36 -12.58
N TRP A 36 3.88 -13.07 -11.75
CA TRP A 36 5.25 -13.53 -11.96
C TRP A 36 5.38 -15.06 -11.87
N ASP A 37 4.70 -15.73 -10.92
CA ASP A 37 4.71 -17.20 -10.87
C ASP A 37 4.09 -17.80 -12.14
N VAL A 38 2.99 -17.24 -12.65
CA VAL A 38 2.38 -17.73 -13.90
C VAL A 38 3.35 -17.61 -15.08
N ILE A 39 4.03 -16.47 -15.24
CA ILE A 39 5.01 -16.25 -16.32
C ILE A 39 6.19 -17.22 -16.18
N THR A 40 6.72 -17.38 -14.97
CA THR A 40 7.87 -18.27 -14.75
C THR A 40 7.55 -19.76 -14.87
N ARG A 41 6.26 -20.13 -14.85
CA ARG A 41 5.78 -21.50 -15.09
C ARG A 41 5.54 -21.83 -16.55
N ARG A 42 5.16 -20.85 -17.38
CA ARG A 42 4.93 -21.05 -18.82
C ARG A 42 6.26 -21.32 -19.52
N GLY A 43 6.51 -22.59 -19.86
CA GLY A 43 7.68 -22.99 -20.63
C GLY A 43 7.61 -22.47 -22.07
N GLY A 44 8.77 -22.19 -22.68
CA GLY A 44 8.89 -21.75 -24.07
C GLY A 44 9.75 -20.49 -24.21
N ASP A 45 9.43 -19.65 -25.20
CA ASP A 45 10.12 -18.37 -25.50
C ASP A 45 10.20 -17.45 -24.26
N GLU A 46 9.24 -17.55 -23.33
CA GLU A 46 9.22 -16.71 -22.12
C GLU A 46 10.40 -16.97 -21.16
N ARG A 47 11.02 -18.16 -21.23
CA ARG A 47 12.23 -18.48 -20.47
C ARG A 47 13.44 -17.66 -20.89
N ALA A 48 13.49 -17.22 -22.14
CA ALA A 48 14.57 -16.36 -22.63
C ALA A 48 14.54 -14.98 -21.95
N TYR A 49 13.37 -14.49 -21.54
CA TYR A 49 13.27 -13.23 -20.79
C TYR A 49 13.71 -13.41 -19.34
N ILE A 50 13.33 -14.52 -18.72
CA ILE A 50 13.68 -14.81 -17.32
C ILE A 50 15.20 -14.94 -17.14
N SER A 51 15.92 -15.44 -18.16
CA SER A 51 17.40 -15.52 -18.12
C SER A 51 18.10 -14.16 -18.27
N LEU A 52 17.40 -13.14 -18.78
CA LEU A 52 17.90 -11.76 -18.85
C LEU A 52 17.77 -11.03 -17.51
N VAL A 53 16.87 -11.46 -16.64
CA VAL A 53 16.67 -10.84 -15.33
C VAL A 53 17.94 -10.97 -14.49
N ARG A 54 18.45 -9.83 -14.00
CA ARG A 54 19.63 -9.77 -13.11
C ARG A 54 19.30 -9.26 -11.71
N LEU A 55 18.10 -8.73 -11.51
CA LEU A 55 17.65 -8.17 -10.24
C LEU A 55 16.17 -8.49 -10.05
N ILE A 56 15.83 -9.06 -8.90
CA ILE A 56 14.45 -9.22 -8.44
C ILE A 56 14.34 -8.51 -7.09
N ILE A 57 13.37 -7.60 -7.00
CA ILE A 57 13.03 -6.90 -5.77
C ILE A 57 11.69 -7.44 -5.29
N PHE A 58 11.68 -8.04 -4.11
CA PHE A 58 10.47 -8.42 -3.40
C PHE A 58 10.09 -7.28 -2.47
N ASP A 59 9.07 -6.53 -2.85
CA ASP A 59 8.44 -5.58 -1.94
C ASP A 59 7.52 -6.34 -0.99
N GLU A 60 7.52 -5.96 0.29
CA GLU A 60 6.75 -6.60 1.34
C GLU A 60 6.94 -8.12 1.48
N ILE A 61 8.19 -8.58 1.53
CA ILE A 61 8.52 -10.01 1.71
C ILE A 61 7.97 -10.61 3.01
N HIS A 62 7.55 -9.77 3.97
CA HIS A 62 6.83 -10.20 5.16
C HIS A 62 5.49 -10.91 4.86
N LEU A 63 4.95 -10.75 3.64
CA LEU A 63 3.82 -11.52 3.15
C LEU A 63 4.11 -13.03 2.99
N LEU A 64 5.35 -13.47 3.23
CA LEU A 64 5.69 -14.89 3.42
C LEU A 64 4.85 -15.55 4.53
N HIS A 65 4.39 -14.79 5.52
CA HIS A 65 3.54 -15.32 6.60
C HIS A 65 2.04 -15.32 6.28
N ASP A 66 1.65 -14.84 5.10
CA ASP A 66 0.26 -14.74 4.66
C ASP A 66 -0.07 -15.85 3.63
N ASP A 67 -1.32 -15.91 3.16
CA ASP A 67 -1.78 -16.88 2.14
C ASP A 67 -1.00 -16.77 0.82
N ARG A 68 -0.31 -15.64 0.60
CA ARG A 68 0.55 -15.39 -0.57
C ARG A 68 1.97 -15.95 -0.42
N GLY A 69 2.36 -16.38 0.78
CA GLY A 69 3.70 -16.90 1.08
C GLY A 69 4.15 -18.06 0.20
N PRO A 70 3.33 -19.09 -0.05
CA PRO A 70 3.71 -20.21 -0.91
C PRO A 70 4.09 -19.80 -2.35
N ILE A 71 3.51 -18.73 -2.86
CA ILE A 71 3.81 -18.20 -4.20
C ILE A 71 5.17 -17.53 -4.21
N LEU A 72 5.47 -16.71 -3.19
CA LEU A 72 6.79 -16.09 -3.01
C LEU A 72 7.89 -17.16 -2.84
N GLU A 73 7.62 -18.19 -2.03
CA GLU A 73 8.51 -19.34 -1.86
C GLU A 73 8.83 -20.05 -3.18
N ALA A 74 7.80 -20.32 -3.97
CA ALA A 74 7.97 -20.96 -5.27
C ALA A 74 8.83 -20.12 -6.23
N ILE A 75 8.64 -18.80 -6.25
CA ILE A 75 9.41 -17.87 -7.09
C ILE A 75 10.89 -17.87 -6.65
N VAL A 76 11.16 -17.68 -5.36
CA VAL A 76 12.54 -17.63 -4.83
C VAL A 76 13.25 -18.95 -5.09
N ALA A 77 12.62 -20.08 -4.75
CA ALA A 77 13.20 -21.39 -4.96
C ALA A 77 13.50 -21.67 -6.45
N ARG A 78 12.63 -21.24 -7.36
CA ARG A 78 12.84 -21.39 -8.82
C ARG A 78 14.01 -20.54 -9.30
N THR A 79 14.11 -19.29 -8.84
CA THR A 79 15.22 -18.40 -9.20
C THR A 79 16.55 -18.93 -8.68
N LEU A 80 16.62 -19.35 -7.41
CA LEU A 80 17.83 -19.91 -6.82
C LEU A 80 18.30 -21.16 -7.56
N ARG A 81 17.39 -22.10 -7.85
CA ARG A 81 17.72 -23.30 -8.63
C ARG A 81 18.21 -22.97 -10.04
N ALA A 82 17.63 -21.96 -10.69
CA ALA A 82 18.07 -21.52 -12.02
C ALA A 82 19.48 -20.92 -11.98
N VAL A 83 19.79 -20.14 -10.93
CA VAL A 83 21.13 -19.60 -10.70
C VAL A 83 22.13 -20.71 -10.45
N GLU A 84 21.81 -21.68 -9.58
CA GLU A 84 22.69 -22.84 -9.29
C GLU A 84 22.99 -23.66 -10.55
N ALA A 85 21.97 -23.92 -11.38
CA ALA A 85 22.13 -24.66 -12.64
C ALA A 85 22.97 -23.90 -13.68
N ASN A 86 22.94 -22.57 -13.70
CA ASN A 86 23.75 -21.76 -14.60
C ASN A 86 25.18 -21.56 -14.07
N ALA A 87 25.35 -21.51 -12.74
CA ALA A 87 26.64 -21.38 -12.07
C ALA A 87 27.55 -22.59 -12.30
N SER A 88 26.99 -23.81 -12.44
CA SER A 88 27.79 -25.02 -12.73
C SER A 88 28.52 -25.00 -14.09
N THR A 89 28.22 -24.03 -14.97
CA THR A 89 28.82 -23.92 -16.31
C THR A 89 29.88 -22.81 -16.39
N THR A 90 30.01 -21.95 -15.38
CA THR A 90 30.95 -20.82 -15.37
C THR A 90 32.07 -21.09 -14.37
N LEU A 91 33.30 -21.25 -14.86
CA LEU A 91 34.49 -21.37 -14.00
C LEU A 91 34.65 -20.10 -13.18
N VAL A 92 34.63 -20.24 -11.86
CA VAL A 92 34.95 -19.18 -10.90
C VAL A 92 36.47 -18.98 -10.94
N VAL A 93 36.96 -17.94 -11.61
CA VAL A 93 38.41 -17.73 -11.83
C VAL A 93 39.04 -16.78 -10.80
N ASP A 94 38.27 -16.03 -10.02
CA ASP A 94 38.82 -15.21 -8.94
C ASP A 94 37.93 -15.33 -7.70
N GLY A 95 38.48 -15.12 -6.51
CA GLY A 95 37.81 -15.23 -5.21
C GLY A 95 36.60 -14.29 -4.97
N SER A 96 35.94 -13.82 -6.03
CA SER A 96 34.58 -13.30 -6.00
C SER A 96 33.60 -14.43 -5.73
N SER A 97 32.64 -14.18 -4.83
CA SER A 97 31.66 -15.20 -4.42
C SER A 97 30.89 -15.72 -5.64
N ALA A 98 30.58 -17.03 -5.67
CA ALA A 98 29.87 -17.70 -6.76
C ALA A 98 28.52 -17.04 -7.18
N LEU A 99 27.99 -16.14 -6.35
CA LEU A 99 26.81 -15.32 -6.63
C LEU A 99 27.08 -14.18 -7.63
N GLU A 100 28.30 -13.66 -7.72
CA GLU A 100 28.65 -12.50 -8.56
C GLU A 100 28.86 -12.85 -10.03
N ALA A 101 29.22 -14.10 -10.35
CA ALA A 101 29.59 -14.49 -11.71
C ALA A 101 28.40 -14.82 -12.64
N CYS A 102 27.24 -15.18 -12.09
CA CYS A 102 26.06 -15.57 -12.90
C CYS A 102 24.71 -15.28 -12.22
N GLY A 103 24.70 -14.73 -11.00
CA GLY A 103 23.54 -14.79 -10.11
C GLY A 103 22.58 -13.62 -10.25
N VAL A 104 21.29 -13.93 -10.34
CA VAL A 104 20.21 -12.97 -10.14
C VAL A 104 20.33 -12.39 -8.72
N ARG A 105 20.46 -11.07 -8.60
CA ARG A 105 20.46 -10.39 -7.29
C ARG A 105 19.04 -10.37 -6.73
N LEU A 106 18.86 -10.88 -5.51
CA LEU A 106 17.60 -10.79 -4.78
C LEU A 106 17.69 -9.67 -3.75
N VAL A 107 16.67 -8.82 -3.70
CA VAL A 107 16.50 -7.77 -2.70
C VAL A 107 15.14 -7.93 -2.06
N GLY A 108 15.09 -8.21 -0.76
CA GLY A 108 13.84 -8.26 0.01
C GLY A 108 13.65 -6.98 0.80
N LEU A 109 12.54 -6.29 0.58
CA LEU A 109 12.07 -5.20 1.42
C LEU A 109 10.98 -5.74 2.33
N SER A 110 11.08 -5.46 3.63
CA SER A 110 10.19 -6.01 4.64
C SER A 110 9.83 -4.95 5.67
N ALA A 111 8.62 -5.04 6.21
CA ALA A 111 8.32 -4.51 7.53
C ALA A 111 9.15 -5.23 8.59
N THR A 112 9.21 -4.66 9.80
CA THR A 112 9.93 -5.26 10.93
C THR A 112 9.30 -6.59 11.32
N LEU A 113 9.99 -7.69 10.98
CA LEU A 113 9.61 -9.06 11.33
C LEU A 113 10.40 -9.52 12.56
N PRO A 114 9.86 -10.39 13.42
CA PRO A 114 10.64 -11.03 14.49
C PRO A 114 11.63 -12.09 13.95
N ASN A 115 11.31 -12.73 12.83
CA ASN A 115 12.06 -13.84 12.23
C ASN A 115 12.84 -13.43 10.97
N TYR A 116 13.42 -12.23 10.95
CA TYR A 116 14.13 -11.70 9.79
C TYR A 116 15.41 -12.50 9.42
N GLU A 117 16.03 -13.18 10.39
CA GLU A 117 17.20 -14.05 10.17
C GLU A 117 16.86 -15.27 9.30
N ASP A 118 15.68 -15.85 9.50
CA ASP A 118 15.19 -16.98 8.70
C ASP A 118 14.91 -16.51 7.26
N VAL A 119 14.32 -15.33 7.09
CA VAL A 119 14.07 -14.73 5.77
C VAL A 119 15.39 -14.41 5.05
N ALA A 120 16.40 -13.93 5.76
CA ALA A 120 17.73 -13.70 5.20
C ALA A 120 18.37 -15.01 4.72
N THR A 121 18.27 -16.06 5.53
CA THR A 121 18.76 -17.41 5.18
C THR A 121 18.02 -17.97 3.97
N PHE A 122 16.70 -17.80 3.92
CA PHE A 122 15.84 -18.19 2.81
C PHE A 122 16.22 -17.51 1.49
N LEU A 123 16.55 -16.21 1.54
CA LEU A 123 17.02 -15.44 0.38
C LEU A 123 18.51 -15.63 0.06
N ARG A 124 19.25 -16.45 0.82
CA ARG A 124 20.72 -16.62 0.71
C ARG A 124 21.50 -15.32 0.90
N VAL A 125 21.00 -14.44 1.77
CA VAL A 125 21.67 -13.17 2.12
C VAL A 125 22.77 -13.44 3.13
N ASP A 126 23.94 -12.83 2.93
CA ASP A 126 25.00 -12.80 3.95
C ASP A 126 24.57 -11.89 5.11
N CYS A 127 24.31 -12.48 6.27
CA CYS A 127 23.85 -11.77 7.46
C CYS A 127 24.82 -10.66 7.93
N ALA A 128 26.12 -10.73 7.58
CA ALA A 128 27.10 -9.72 7.99
C ALA A 128 27.13 -8.49 7.07
N LYS A 129 26.73 -8.63 5.79
CA LYS A 129 26.88 -7.57 4.78
C LYS A 129 25.56 -7.10 4.15
N GLY A 130 24.59 -8.00 4.05
CA GLY A 130 23.36 -7.80 3.29
C GLY A 130 22.09 -7.72 4.13
N LEU A 131 22.15 -8.08 5.42
CA LEU A 131 21.00 -7.99 6.32
C LEU A 131 21.00 -6.66 7.07
N TYR A 132 19.91 -5.92 6.92
CA TYR A 132 19.66 -4.67 7.63
C TYR A 132 18.30 -4.74 8.30
N ALA A 133 18.30 -4.72 9.64
CA ALA A 133 17.09 -4.70 10.45
C ALA A 133 17.03 -3.35 11.17
N PHE A 134 15.98 -2.58 10.88
CA PHE A 134 15.73 -1.28 11.50
C PHE A 134 14.49 -1.40 12.38
N ASP A 135 14.56 -0.91 13.62
CA ASP A 135 13.39 -0.85 14.48
C ASP A 135 12.50 0.35 14.13
N ASN A 136 11.37 0.50 14.83
CA ASN A 136 10.43 1.61 14.62
C ASN A 136 11.05 3.00 14.86
N SER A 137 12.24 3.09 15.49
CA SER A 137 12.91 4.36 15.74
C SER A 137 13.49 4.99 14.47
N TYR A 138 13.76 4.19 13.43
CA TYR A 138 14.28 4.67 12.14
C TYR A 138 13.21 5.25 11.22
N ARG A 139 11.93 5.21 11.62
CA ARG A 139 10.85 5.78 10.82
C ARG A 139 11.03 7.31 10.71
N PRO A 140 11.09 7.90 9.50
CA PRO A 140 11.30 9.34 9.34
C PRO A 140 10.26 10.20 10.09
N VAL A 141 9.04 9.68 10.24
CA VAL A 141 7.99 10.26 11.06
C VAL A 141 7.60 9.25 12.14
N PRO A 142 7.97 9.50 13.42
CA PRO A 142 7.60 8.63 14.54
C PRO A 142 6.09 8.40 14.58
N LEU A 143 5.68 7.15 14.81
CA LEU A 143 4.28 6.77 14.91
C LEU A 143 3.89 6.61 16.38
N ILE A 144 2.90 7.38 16.83
CA ILE A 144 2.26 7.17 18.13
C ILE A 144 1.05 6.25 17.90
N GLN A 145 1.00 5.13 18.61
CA GLN A 145 -0.07 4.15 18.50
C GLN A 145 -0.93 4.16 19.77
N GLN A 146 -2.24 4.12 19.60
CA GLN A 146 -3.20 3.99 20.70
C GLN A 146 -4.19 2.87 20.36
N TYR A 147 -4.35 1.92 21.28
CA TYR A 147 -5.29 0.81 21.14
C TYR A 147 -6.48 1.02 22.06
N ILE A 148 -7.69 1.04 21.51
CA ILE A 148 -8.93 1.22 22.26
C ILE A 148 -9.73 -0.09 22.16
N GLY A 149 -9.69 -0.89 23.22
CA GLY A 149 -10.43 -2.16 23.29
C GLY A 149 -11.87 -1.95 23.78
N ILE A 150 -12.85 -2.34 22.95
CA ILE A 150 -14.26 -2.30 23.34
C ILE A 150 -14.67 -3.64 23.97
N THR A 151 -15.07 -3.61 25.24
CA THR A 151 -15.44 -4.81 26.02
C THR A 151 -16.91 -5.21 25.90
N GLU A 152 -17.74 -4.40 25.23
CA GLU A 152 -19.18 -4.66 25.05
C GLU A 152 -19.43 -5.88 24.16
N LYS A 153 -20.27 -6.80 24.63
CA LYS A 153 -20.56 -8.07 23.96
C LYS A 153 -21.69 -7.93 22.94
N LYS A 154 -22.64 -7.02 23.17
CA LYS A 154 -23.77 -6.82 22.26
C LYS A 154 -23.32 -6.05 21.03
N ALA A 155 -23.37 -6.69 19.85
CA ALA A 155 -22.89 -6.14 18.58
C ALA A 155 -23.44 -4.73 18.26
N VAL A 156 -24.74 -4.50 18.50
CA VAL A 156 -25.37 -3.19 18.25
C VAL A 156 -24.78 -2.09 19.15
N LYS A 157 -24.64 -2.37 20.45
CA LYS A 157 -24.06 -1.42 21.40
C LYS A 157 -22.58 -1.20 21.15
N ARG A 158 -21.84 -2.25 20.81
CA ARG A 158 -20.42 -2.17 20.42
C ARG A 158 -20.25 -1.24 19.22
N PHE A 159 -21.09 -1.38 18.20
CA PHE A 159 -21.05 -0.53 17.02
C PHE A 159 -21.35 0.94 17.34
N GLN A 160 -22.34 1.22 18.20
CA GLN A 160 -22.64 2.59 18.64
C GLN A 160 -21.46 3.21 19.40
N LEU A 161 -20.94 2.50 20.40
CA LEU A 161 -19.81 2.95 21.21
C LEU A 161 -18.55 3.16 20.34
N MET A 162 -18.34 2.31 19.34
CA MET A 162 -17.25 2.43 18.39
C MET A 162 -17.35 3.74 17.57
N ASN A 163 -18.55 4.08 17.08
CA ASN A 163 -18.74 5.35 16.36
C ASN A 163 -18.56 6.57 17.28
N GLU A 164 -19.00 6.49 18.54
CA GLU A 164 -18.78 7.55 19.54
C GLU A 164 -17.29 7.76 19.82
N ILE A 165 -16.53 6.68 20.02
CA ILE A 165 -15.07 6.75 20.23
C ILE A 165 -14.37 7.36 19.01
N VAL A 166 -14.74 6.91 17.81
CA VAL A 166 -14.16 7.45 16.56
C VAL A 166 -14.48 8.94 16.44
N TYR A 167 -15.71 9.36 16.76
CA TYR A 167 -16.08 10.77 16.78
C TYR A 167 -15.22 11.59 17.76
N ASP A 168 -15.09 11.14 19.01
CA ASP A 168 -14.34 11.88 20.03
C ASP A 168 -12.87 12.05 19.61
N LYS A 169 -12.28 11.00 19.03
CA LYS A 169 -10.92 11.03 18.48
C LYS A 169 -10.79 11.94 17.27
N VAL A 170 -11.79 11.95 16.39
CA VAL A 170 -11.84 12.84 15.23
C VAL A 170 -11.91 14.31 15.65
N VAL A 171 -12.68 14.63 16.69
CA VAL A 171 -12.80 16.00 17.21
C VAL A 171 -11.53 16.48 17.91
N GLU A 172 -10.81 15.61 18.63
CA GLU A 172 -9.53 15.94 19.28
C GLU A 172 -8.50 16.50 18.29
N HIS A 173 -8.48 15.94 17.08
CA HIS A 173 -7.55 16.32 15.99
C HIS A 173 -8.18 17.22 14.92
N ALA A 174 -9.48 17.52 15.05
CA ALA A 174 -10.19 18.42 14.16
C ALA A 174 -9.48 19.77 14.05
N GLY A 175 -9.49 20.35 12.86
CA GLY A 175 -8.93 21.68 12.67
C GLY A 175 -7.40 21.70 12.46
N ARG A 176 -6.68 20.74 13.02
CA ARG A 176 -5.20 20.69 13.11
C ARG A 176 -4.60 19.68 12.14
N ASN A 177 -5.11 18.46 12.17
CA ASN A 177 -4.51 17.32 11.48
C ASN A 177 -5.50 16.73 10.47
N GLN A 178 -4.99 15.99 9.50
CA GLN A 178 -5.80 15.16 8.62
C GLN A 178 -6.02 13.79 9.27
N ILE A 179 -7.16 13.17 8.97
CA ILE A 179 -7.61 11.94 9.62
C ILE A 179 -8.03 10.95 8.55
N LEU A 180 -7.51 9.74 8.62
CA LEU A 180 -7.85 8.62 7.76
C LEU A 180 -8.49 7.51 8.60
N ILE A 181 -9.73 7.14 8.30
CA ILE A 181 -10.47 6.13 9.05
C ILE A 181 -10.67 4.91 8.14
N PHE A 182 -10.15 3.76 8.56
CA PHE A 182 -10.31 2.47 7.91
C PHE A 182 -11.43 1.66 8.55
N VAL A 183 -12.34 1.17 7.72
CA VAL A 183 -13.46 0.31 8.11
C VAL A 183 -13.42 -1.05 7.38
N HIS A 184 -14.21 -2.01 7.85
CA HIS A 184 -14.15 -3.40 7.38
C HIS A 184 -14.79 -3.61 6.00
N SER A 185 -15.69 -2.74 5.56
CA SER A 185 -16.38 -2.91 4.27
C SER A 185 -16.86 -1.62 3.63
N ARG A 186 -17.05 -1.66 2.30
CA ARG A 186 -17.67 -0.59 1.52
C ARG A 186 -19.06 -0.16 2.02
N LYS A 187 -19.85 -1.09 2.56
CA LYS A 187 -21.17 -0.79 3.14
C LYS A 187 -21.03 -0.11 4.49
N GLU A 188 -20.05 -0.51 5.29
CA GLU A 188 -19.80 0.07 6.60
C GLU A 188 -19.26 1.50 6.47
N THR A 189 -18.42 1.78 5.48
CA THR A 189 -17.87 3.13 5.24
C THR A 189 -18.95 4.19 5.30
N GLY A 190 -20.16 3.90 4.78
CA GLY A 190 -21.27 4.85 4.66
C GLY A 190 -22.20 4.86 5.81
N LYS A 191 -22.22 3.78 6.58
CA LYS A 191 -22.87 3.80 7.88
C LYS A 191 -22.05 4.66 8.83
N THR A 192 -20.74 4.42 8.93
CA THR A 192 -19.82 5.20 9.75
C THR A 192 -19.76 6.65 9.30
N ALA A 193 -19.72 6.91 7.98
CA ALA A 193 -19.77 8.26 7.44
C ALA A 193 -21.01 9.03 7.90
N ARG A 194 -22.20 8.44 7.69
CA ARG A 194 -23.47 9.06 8.10
C ARG A 194 -23.56 9.23 9.61
N ALA A 195 -23.16 8.22 10.38
CA ALA A 195 -23.14 8.28 11.84
C ALA A 195 -22.25 9.43 12.33
N LEU A 196 -21.02 9.55 11.83
CA LEU A 196 -20.12 10.64 12.20
C LEU A 196 -20.69 12.01 11.81
N ARG A 197 -21.27 12.15 10.62
CA ARG A 197 -21.95 13.39 10.20
C ARG A 197 -23.09 13.74 11.16
N ASP A 198 -23.94 12.78 11.49
CA ASP A 198 -25.13 13.00 12.32
C ASP A 198 -24.73 13.37 13.76
N ILE A 199 -23.67 12.76 14.31
CA ILE A 199 -23.10 13.14 15.62
C ILE A 199 -22.46 14.54 15.56
N CYS A 200 -21.73 14.86 14.48
CA CYS A 200 -21.14 16.18 14.28
C CYS A 200 -22.20 17.29 14.20
N LEU A 201 -23.35 16.98 13.59
CA LEU A 201 -24.53 17.84 13.51
C LEU A 201 -25.19 18.05 14.88
N GLU A 202 -25.43 16.97 15.61
CA GLU A 202 -26.05 17.02 16.93
C GLU A 202 -25.22 17.83 17.93
N LYS A 203 -23.89 17.74 17.84
CA LYS A 203 -22.94 18.43 18.72
C LYS A 203 -22.41 19.76 18.17
N ASP A 204 -22.88 20.22 17.02
CA ASP A 204 -22.48 21.47 16.33
C ASP A 204 -20.95 21.66 16.18
N THR A 205 -20.25 20.58 15.80
CA THR A 205 -18.76 20.55 15.71
C THR A 205 -18.23 20.70 14.27
N ILE A 206 -19.11 20.85 13.29
CA ILE A 206 -18.76 20.92 11.86
C ILE A 206 -17.85 22.11 11.55
N ALA A 207 -18.07 23.24 12.22
CA ALA A 207 -17.27 24.45 12.03
C ALA A 207 -15.79 24.24 12.36
N ALA A 208 -15.45 23.33 13.28
CA ALA A 208 -14.06 23.06 13.67
C ALA A 208 -13.23 22.42 12.55
N PHE A 209 -13.88 21.76 11.57
CA PHE A 209 -13.19 21.13 10.45
C PHE A 209 -12.83 22.11 9.33
N MET A 210 -13.53 23.25 9.22
CA MET A 210 -13.32 24.23 8.15
C MET A 210 -12.38 25.36 8.58
N LYS A 211 -11.29 25.58 7.83
CA LYS A 211 -10.40 26.74 8.03
C LYS A 211 -10.77 27.93 7.11
N ASP A 212 -11.21 27.67 5.87
CA ASP A 212 -11.59 28.71 4.90
C ASP A 212 -12.93 28.40 4.23
N LYS A 213 -13.87 29.35 4.30
CA LYS A 213 -15.30 29.13 4.01
C LYS A 213 -15.67 29.14 2.52
N ASN A 214 -14.84 29.70 1.62
CA ASN A 214 -15.32 30.05 0.27
C ASN A 214 -14.58 29.34 -0.89
N ALA A 215 -13.25 29.28 -0.89
CA ALA A 215 -12.51 28.70 -2.02
C ALA A 215 -12.53 27.17 -2.00
N SER A 216 -12.28 26.58 -0.84
CA SER A 216 -12.25 25.12 -0.67
C SER A 216 -13.64 24.54 -0.93
N ALA A 217 -14.70 25.14 -0.36
CA ALA A 217 -16.09 24.66 -0.45
C ALA A 217 -16.64 24.55 -1.88
N GLU A 218 -16.28 25.47 -2.78
CA GLU A 218 -16.74 25.43 -4.17
C GLU A 218 -16.07 24.30 -4.96
N VAL A 219 -14.76 24.10 -4.76
CA VAL A 219 -14.03 22.94 -5.30
C VAL A 219 -14.58 21.62 -4.74
N LEU A 220 -14.98 21.61 -3.45
CA LEU A 220 -15.61 20.44 -2.82
C LEU A 220 -16.93 20.08 -3.51
N ARG A 221 -17.73 21.09 -3.86
CA ARG A 221 -19.06 20.91 -4.45
C ARG A 221 -18.97 20.36 -5.88
N GLN A 222 -18.09 20.93 -6.70
CA GLN A 222 -17.89 20.49 -8.09
C GLN A 222 -17.39 19.04 -8.17
N GLU A 223 -16.47 18.64 -7.28
CA GLU A 223 -15.96 17.27 -7.22
C GLU A 223 -17.02 16.28 -6.72
N ALA A 224 -17.88 16.67 -5.77
CA ALA A 224 -18.93 15.79 -5.26
C ALA A 224 -20.05 15.53 -6.29
N GLU A 225 -20.34 16.52 -7.14
CA GLU A 225 -21.26 16.40 -8.28
C GLU A 225 -20.73 15.41 -9.34
N GLN A 226 -19.41 15.36 -9.57
CA GLN A 226 -18.79 14.42 -10.52
C GLN A 226 -18.84 12.96 -10.06
N VAL A 227 -18.79 12.69 -8.75
CA VAL A 227 -18.71 11.32 -8.20
C VAL A 227 -20.09 10.71 -7.95
N SER A 228 -21.19 11.38 -8.35
CA SER A 228 -22.58 10.93 -8.08
C SER A 228 -22.86 10.67 -6.59
N LEU A 229 -22.12 11.34 -5.69
CA LEU A 229 -22.28 11.26 -4.24
C LEU A 229 -23.30 12.29 -3.72
N VAL A 230 -24.41 12.40 -4.42
CA VAL A 230 -25.41 13.48 -4.28
C VAL A 230 -26.01 13.57 -2.85
N GLY A 231 -25.93 12.51 -2.05
CA GLY A 231 -26.46 12.47 -0.67
C GLY A 231 -25.55 12.99 0.45
N PHE A 232 -24.27 13.29 0.17
CA PHE A 232 -23.29 13.71 1.19
C PHE A 232 -22.90 15.20 1.11
N ILE A 233 -23.49 15.94 0.18
CA ILE A 233 -23.08 17.31 -0.19
C ILE A 233 -23.52 18.37 0.83
N THR A 234 -24.50 18.10 1.68
CA THR A 234 -25.18 19.17 2.42
C THR A 234 -24.44 19.69 3.66
N LEU A 235 -23.25 19.17 4.01
CA LEU A 235 -22.63 19.53 5.30
C LEU A 235 -21.13 19.77 5.35
N HIS A 236 -20.46 19.97 4.22
CA HIS A 236 -19.05 20.40 4.15
C HIS A 236 -18.03 19.52 4.91
N LEU A 237 -18.47 18.39 5.47
CA LEU A 237 -17.69 17.25 5.91
C LEU A 237 -17.56 16.34 4.69
N LEU A 238 -16.44 16.43 3.97
CA LEU A 238 -16.22 15.52 2.85
C LEU A 238 -15.86 14.13 3.36
N LEU A 239 -16.90 13.34 3.59
CA LEU A 239 -16.82 11.89 3.71
C LEU A 239 -16.60 11.34 2.31
N TYR A 240 -15.33 11.16 1.93
CA TYR A 240 -15.02 10.51 0.66
C TYR A 240 -15.47 9.07 0.70
N TYR A 241 -16.30 8.74 -0.28
CA TYR A 241 -16.88 7.43 -0.49
C TYR A 241 -16.24 6.84 -1.74
N CYS A 242 -15.23 6.00 -1.59
CA CYS A 242 -14.61 5.35 -2.75
C CYS A 242 -15.49 4.16 -3.18
N PHE A 243 -16.12 4.24 -4.36
CA PHE A 243 -16.88 3.11 -4.91
C PHE A 243 -16.14 2.32 -6.00
N THR A 244 -15.04 2.81 -6.59
CA THR A 244 -14.45 2.14 -7.76
C THR A 244 -12.93 2.31 -7.89
N ALA A 245 -12.32 1.28 -8.47
CA ALA A 245 -10.91 0.92 -8.38
C ALA A 245 -9.94 1.74 -9.25
N ASP A 246 -10.37 2.55 -10.23
CA ASP A 246 -9.39 3.06 -11.23
C ASP A 246 -9.28 4.58 -11.40
N ARG A 247 -10.35 5.37 -11.27
CA ARG A 247 -10.30 6.83 -11.56
C ARG A 247 -10.30 7.72 -10.32
N THR A 248 -10.91 7.28 -9.23
CA THR A 248 -11.05 8.04 -7.97
C THR A 248 -9.75 8.13 -7.16
N LEU A 249 -8.82 7.18 -7.34
CA LEU A 249 -7.53 7.15 -6.62
C LEU A 249 -6.60 8.30 -7.00
N TYR A 250 -6.53 8.65 -8.30
CA TYR A 250 -5.71 9.77 -8.78
C TYR A 250 -6.26 11.12 -8.31
N GLN A 251 -7.59 11.29 -8.33
CA GLN A 251 -8.26 12.47 -7.79
C GLN A 251 -8.00 12.61 -6.28
N MET A 252 -8.09 11.52 -5.51
CA MET A 252 -7.74 11.52 -4.07
C MET A 252 -6.30 11.98 -3.80
N ARG A 253 -5.35 11.57 -4.64
CA ARG A 253 -3.94 11.96 -4.53
C ARG A 253 -3.70 13.45 -4.84
N TYR A 254 -4.45 14.02 -5.78
CA TYR A 254 -4.37 15.44 -6.12
C TYR A 254 -5.00 16.30 -5.03
N ILE A 255 -6.16 15.88 -4.55
CA ILE A 255 -6.97 16.56 -3.53
C ILE A 255 -6.31 16.57 -2.14
N HIS A 256 -5.57 15.53 -1.77
CA HIS A 256 -4.84 15.46 -0.49
C HIS A 256 -3.73 16.52 -0.43
N LYS A 257 -3.05 16.78 -1.56
CA LYS A 257 -1.95 17.75 -1.63
C LYS A 257 -2.37 19.19 -1.45
N ASP A 258 -3.65 19.51 -1.67
CA ASP A 258 -4.18 20.87 -1.53
C ASP A 258 -4.42 21.28 -0.07
N GLY A 259 -4.19 20.40 0.92
CA GLY A 259 -4.29 20.71 2.36
C GLY A 259 -5.70 21.10 2.85
N ASN A 260 -6.69 21.06 1.95
CA ASN A 260 -8.02 21.61 2.13
C ASN A 260 -9.04 20.63 2.76
N ARG A 261 -8.64 19.37 3.04
CA ARG A 261 -9.56 18.35 3.57
C ARG A 261 -8.93 17.63 4.77
N LYS A 262 -9.74 17.41 5.81
CA LYS A 262 -9.26 16.92 7.12
C LYS A 262 -9.74 15.53 7.51
N ILE A 263 -10.72 14.94 6.82
CA ILE A 263 -11.18 13.57 7.13
C ILE A 263 -11.35 12.80 5.81
N ILE A 264 -10.75 11.62 5.73
CA ILE A 264 -10.89 10.65 4.65
C ILE A 264 -11.37 9.35 5.28
N LEU A 265 -12.43 8.76 4.73
CA LEU A 265 -12.86 7.41 5.10
C LEU A 265 -12.47 6.45 3.98
N GLY A 266 -11.73 5.41 4.35
CA GLY A 266 -11.34 4.33 3.46
C GLY A 266 -11.82 2.98 4.00
N PHE A 267 -11.84 1.97 3.14
CA PHE A 267 -11.91 0.57 3.54
C PHE A 267 -10.57 -0.09 3.21
N LEU A 268 -10.26 -1.25 3.82
CA LEU A 268 -8.92 -1.85 3.86
C LEU A 268 -8.18 -2.00 2.50
N GLU A 269 -8.87 -2.12 1.37
CA GLU A 269 -8.21 -2.17 0.05
C GLU A 269 -7.55 -0.84 -0.35
N LEU A 270 -7.83 0.27 0.35
CA LEU A 270 -7.22 1.59 0.13
C LEU A 270 -5.88 1.77 0.87
N ASN A 271 -5.37 0.76 1.56
CA ASN A 271 -4.06 0.80 2.24
C ASN A 271 -2.88 1.13 1.31
N PHE A 272 -3.07 1.02 -0.01
CA PHE A 272 -2.07 1.34 -1.03
C PHE A 272 -2.00 2.83 -1.42
N LEU A 273 -2.80 3.71 -0.79
CA LEU A 273 -2.68 5.15 -1.03
C LEU A 273 -1.41 5.72 -0.38
N ASP A 274 -0.51 6.20 -1.22
CA ASP A 274 0.60 7.08 -0.84
C ASP A 274 0.07 8.49 -0.49
N CYS A 275 -0.57 8.58 0.68
CA CYS A 275 -0.99 9.83 1.34
C CYS A 275 0.10 10.37 2.31
N SER A 276 1.20 9.66 2.48
CA SER A 276 2.13 9.80 3.63
C SER A 276 3.04 11.04 3.63
N ASN A 277 2.89 11.97 2.67
CA ASN A 277 3.77 13.13 2.60
C ASN A 277 3.40 14.26 3.58
N ASP A 278 2.26 14.19 4.26
CA ASP A 278 1.88 15.19 5.26
C ASP A 278 2.19 14.71 6.69
N LEU A 279 2.97 15.50 7.42
CA LEU A 279 3.46 15.22 8.78
C LEU A 279 2.36 15.05 9.86
N ASN A 280 1.08 15.22 9.50
CA ASN A 280 -0.05 15.36 10.43
C ASN A 280 -1.25 14.49 10.02
N ILE A 281 -1.04 13.19 9.79
CA ILE A 281 -2.11 12.23 9.47
C ILE A 281 -2.36 11.30 10.67
N PHE A 282 -3.60 11.25 11.15
CA PHE A 282 -4.06 10.28 12.15
C PHE A 282 -4.80 9.14 11.46
N ILE A 283 -4.36 7.90 11.70
CA ILE A 283 -4.97 6.72 11.09
C ILE A 283 -5.74 5.96 12.16
N TYR A 284 -7.04 5.76 11.95
CA TYR A 284 -7.88 4.95 12.81
C TYR A 284 -8.28 3.68 12.08
N PHE A 285 -8.07 2.54 12.71
CA PHE A 285 -8.61 1.26 12.24
C PHE A 285 -9.78 0.84 13.12
N VAL A 286 -10.89 0.53 12.48
CA VAL A 286 -12.15 0.18 13.12
C VAL A 286 -12.46 -1.27 12.78
N PHE A 287 -12.30 -2.16 13.77
CA PHE A 287 -12.45 -3.62 13.65
C PHE A 287 -13.50 -4.18 14.63
#